data_AF-A0A0V0RC94-F1
#
_entry.id   AF-A0A0V0RC94-F1
#
_cell.length_a   1.000
_cell.length_b   1.000
_cell.length_c   1.000
_cell.angle_alpha   90.00
_cell.angle_beta   90.00
_cell.angle_gamma   90.00
#
_symmetry.space_group_name_H-M   'P 1'
#
loop_
_entity.id
_entity.type
_entity.pdbx_description
1 polymer ?
#
loop_
_entity_poly.entity_id
_entity_poly.type
_entity_poly.pdbx_seq_one_letter_code
_entity_poly.pdbx_strand_id
1 'polypeptide(L)'
;LLLCKITISTLPDWFIKAVTEKTEKLKYKRCGVSDIVTEYDHGRLHKLKHLAVVQGELKELMNTIRRDETGPVFENLEELHLLNLYHMEQLCVGELPPGSLSNL
;
A
#
# COMPACT_ATOMS: atom_id res chain seq x y z
N LEU A 1 9.41 -4.38 -6.10
CA LEU A 1 8.72 -5.64 -5.76
C LEU A 1 7.49 -5.81 -6.64
N LEU A 2 7.30 -6.99 -7.24
CA LEU A 2 6.07 -7.35 -7.97
C LEU A 2 5.37 -8.48 -7.23
N LEU A 3 4.09 -8.29 -6.92
CA LEU A 3 3.25 -9.28 -6.27
C LEU A 3 2.13 -9.67 -7.24
N CYS A 4 2.05 -10.97 -7.54
CA CYS A 4 1.11 -11.51 -8.51
C CYS A 4 0.34 -12.69 -7.89
N LYS A 5 -0.97 -12.53 -7.70
CA LYS A 5 -1.86 -13.48 -7.00
C LYS A 5 -1.41 -13.89 -5.58
N ILE A 6 -0.50 -13.13 -4.97
CA ILE A 6 0.07 -13.40 -3.64
C ILE A 6 -0.04 -12.11 -2.83
N THR A 7 -0.41 -12.26 -1.56
CA THR A 7 -0.50 -11.17 -0.59
C THR A 7 0.81 -11.06 0.19
N ILE A 8 1.30 -9.85 0.52
CA ILE A 8 2.56 -9.66 1.27
C ILE A 8 2.59 -10.54 2.51
N SER A 9 1.51 -10.55 3.28
CA SER A 9 1.35 -11.31 4.53
C SER A 9 1.49 -12.82 4.41
N THR A 10 1.49 -13.39 3.19
CA THR A 10 1.69 -14.84 2.98
C THR A 10 3.16 -15.24 2.79
N LEU A 11 4.05 -14.25 2.70
CA LEU A 11 5.49 -14.48 2.57
C LEU A 11 6.14 -14.61 3.97
N PRO A 12 7.32 -15.26 4.09
CA PRO A 12 8.04 -15.32 5.36
C PRO A 12 8.41 -13.91 5.87
N ASP A 13 8.27 -13.66 7.17
CA ASP A 13 8.55 -12.34 7.77
C ASP A 13 9.95 -11.81 7.48
N TRP A 14 10.97 -12.68 7.52
CA TRP A 14 12.34 -12.30 7.21
C TRP A 14 12.47 -11.78 5.77
N PHE A 15 11.72 -12.39 4.84
CA PHE A 15 11.72 -12.00 3.43
C PHE A 15 10.99 -10.67 3.27
N ILE A 16 9.78 -10.55 3.86
CA ILE A 16 9.00 -9.31 3.81
C ILE A 16 9.84 -8.16 4.33
N LYS A 17 10.38 -8.28 5.54
CA LYS A 17 11.22 -7.25 6.16
C LYS A 17 12.38 -6.83 5.25
N ALA A 18 13.15 -7.80 4.76
CA ALA A 18 14.31 -7.53 3.91
C ALA A 18 13.94 -6.81 2.59
N VAL A 19 12.81 -7.16 1.98
CA VAL A 19 12.39 -6.53 0.72
C VAL A 19 11.70 -5.18 0.96
N THR A 20 10.84 -5.06 1.96
CA THR A 20 10.05 -3.84 2.19
C THR A 20 10.87 -2.69 2.75
N GLU A 21 11.95 -2.95 3.49
CA GLU A 21 12.87 -1.92 3.99
C GLU A 21 13.60 -1.14 2.89
N LYS A 22 13.68 -1.71 1.68
CA LYS A 22 14.42 -1.14 0.54
C LYS A 22 13.53 -0.89 -0.68
N THR A 23 12.25 -1.25 -0.61
CA THR A 23 11.37 -1.17 -1.78
C THR A 23 10.97 0.28 -2.03
N GLU A 24 11.44 0.81 -3.15
CA GLU A 24 11.00 2.11 -3.68
C GLU A 24 9.87 1.98 -4.70
N LYS A 25 9.77 0.83 -5.39
CA LYS A 25 8.73 0.58 -6.40
C LYS A 25 7.97 -0.70 -6.07
N LEU A 26 6.66 -0.59 -5.88
CA LEU A 26 5.77 -1.71 -5.60
C LEU A 26 4.67 -1.79 -6.65
N LYS A 27 4.48 -3.00 -7.19
CA LYS A 27 3.38 -3.30 -8.11
C LYS A 27 2.57 -4.48 -7.63
N TYR A 28 1.29 -4.25 -7.36
CA TYR A 28 0.29 -5.30 -7.17
C TYR A 28 -0.37 -5.63 -8.50
N LYS A 29 -0.40 -6.91 -8.87
CA LYS A 29 -1.08 -7.39 -10.07
C LYS A 29 -1.99 -8.57 -9.75
N ARG A 30 -3.31 -8.46 -9.99
CA ARG A 30 -4.26 -9.55 -9.72
C ARG A 30 -4.19 -10.08 -8.28
N CYS A 31 -3.95 -9.18 -7.32
CA CYS A 31 -3.97 -9.49 -5.89
C CYS A 31 -5.09 -8.71 -5.22
N GLY A 32 -5.71 -9.28 -4.19
CA GLY A 32 -6.31 -8.46 -3.15
C GLY A 32 -5.17 -7.68 -2.49
N VAL A 33 -5.26 -6.35 -2.47
CA VAL A 33 -4.34 -5.54 -1.69
C VAL A 33 -4.79 -5.76 -0.25
N SER A 34 -4.13 -6.67 0.50
CA SER A 34 -4.25 -6.61 1.96
C SER A 34 -3.82 -5.23 2.37
N ASP A 35 -4.59 -4.61 3.24
CA ASP A 35 -4.51 -3.20 3.63
C ASP A 35 -3.06 -2.71 3.61
N ILE A 36 -2.67 -2.06 2.51
CA ILE A 36 -1.27 -1.66 2.27
C ILE A 36 -0.83 -0.67 3.35
N VAL A 37 -1.80 0.01 3.96
CA VAL A 37 -1.64 0.85 5.13
C VAL A 37 -1.26 0.02 6.35
N THR A 38 -1.86 -1.15 6.58
CA THR A 38 -1.42 -2.06 7.65
C THR A 38 0.03 -2.51 7.46
N GLU A 39 0.47 -2.78 6.23
CA GLU A 39 1.90 -3.06 6.01
C GLU A 39 2.76 -1.83 6.32
N TYR A 40 2.30 -0.64 5.93
CA TYR A 40 2.99 0.62 6.24
C TYR A 40 3.14 0.86 7.74
N ASP A 41 2.07 0.66 8.50
CA ASP A 41 2.02 0.81 9.97
C ASP A 41 2.95 -0.19 10.68
N HIS A 42 3.23 -1.35 10.07
CA HIS A 42 4.27 -2.27 10.57
C HIS A 42 5.72 -1.80 10.29
N GLY A 43 5.91 -0.52 9.94
CA GLY A 43 7.21 0.08 9.60
C GLY A 43 7.75 -0.35 8.23
N ARG A 44 6.94 -0.99 7.39
CA ARG A 44 7.34 -1.50 6.07
C ARG A 44 7.02 -0.44 5.02
N LEU A 45 7.67 -0.52 3.85
CA LEU A 45 7.36 0.35 2.70
C LEU A 45 7.55 1.87 2.93
N HIS A 46 8.23 2.30 4.00
CA HIS A 46 8.48 3.72 4.29
C HIS A 46 9.30 4.44 3.20
N LYS A 47 10.06 3.71 2.37
CA LYS A 47 10.80 4.24 1.20
C LYS A 47 10.01 4.17 -0.10
N LEU A 48 8.74 3.77 -0.07
CA LEU A 48 7.96 3.57 -1.27
C LEU A 48 7.71 4.92 -1.97
N LYS A 49 8.22 5.01 -3.21
CA LYS A 49 8.07 6.17 -4.11
C LYS A 49 7.05 5.91 -5.20
N HIS A 50 6.94 4.68 -5.68
CA HIS A 50 6.06 4.33 -6.79
C HIS A 50 5.16 3.17 -6.42
N LEU A 51 3.85 3.39 -6.39
CA LEU A 51 2.83 2.37 -6.15
C LEU A 51 1.97 2.17 -7.38
N ALA A 52 1.91 0.93 -7.87
CA ALA A 52 1.01 0.54 -8.95
C ALA A 52 0.09 -0.60 -8.51
N VAL A 53 -1.22 -0.41 -8.59
CA VAL A 53 -2.22 -1.47 -8.39
C VAL A 53 -2.91 -1.74 -9.72
N VAL A 54 -2.78 -2.97 -10.22
CA VAL A 54 -3.24 -3.36 -11.56
C VAL A 54 -4.11 -4.60 -11.48
N GLN A 55 -5.31 -4.56 -12.07
CA GLN A 55 -6.23 -5.71 -12.04
C GLN A 55 -6.54 -6.16 -10.61
N GLY A 56 -6.71 -5.21 -9.69
CA GLY A 56 -6.96 -5.49 -8.27
C GLY A 56 -8.46 -5.65 -7.99
N GLU A 57 -8.79 -6.55 -7.06
CA GLU A 57 -10.14 -6.75 -6.50
C GLU A 57 -10.14 -6.13 -5.10
N LEU A 58 -10.48 -4.84 -4.98
CA LEU A 58 -10.46 -4.13 -3.70
C LEU A 58 -11.54 -3.05 -3.65
N LYS A 59 -12.16 -2.87 -2.48
CA LYS A 59 -13.17 -1.83 -2.22
C LYS A 59 -12.55 -0.47 -1.92
N GLU A 60 -11.42 -0.48 -1.22
CA GLU A 60 -10.70 0.69 -0.76
C GLU A 60 -9.19 0.45 -0.86
N LEU A 61 -8.41 1.47 -1.20
CA LEU A 61 -6.94 1.36 -1.22
C LEU A 61 -6.34 1.64 0.15
N MET A 62 -6.85 2.66 0.84
CA MET A 62 -6.41 3.09 2.16
C MET A 62 -7.61 3.19 3.09
N ASN A 63 -7.51 2.63 4.30
CA ASN A 63 -8.51 2.80 5.33
C ASN A 63 -7.86 3.34 6.60
N THR A 64 -8.00 4.64 6.85
CA THR A 64 -7.40 5.28 8.02
C THR A 64 -8.21 5.10 9.29
N ILE A 65 -9.48 4.70 9.18
CA ILE A 65 -10.35 4.41 10.33
C ILE A 65 -9.89 3.16 11.08
N ARG A 66 -9.31 2.19 10.37
CA ARG A 66 -8.86 0.91 10.93
C ARG A 66 -7.43 0.92 11.47
N ARG A 67 -6.74 2.05 11.41
CA ARG A 67 -5.34 2.15 11.83
C ARG A 67 -5.22 2.29 13.33
N ASP A 68 -4.22 1.61 13.88
CA ASP A 68 -3.75 1.84 15.24
C ASP A 68 -2.81 3.06 15.30
N GLU A 69 -2.18 3.41 14.17
CA GLU A 69 -1.26 4.54 14.05
C GLU A 69 -1.93 5.82 13.53
N THR A 70 -1.59 6.95 14.16
CA THR A 70 -2.11 8.29 13.79
C THR A 70 -1.17 9.08 12.88
N GLY A 71 0.00 8.52 12.55
CA GLY A 71 1.02 9.16 11.73
C GLY A 71 0.65 9.24 10.24
N PRO A 72 1.35 10.08 9.46
CA PRO A 72 1.16 10.19 8.03
C PRO A 72 1.42 8.86 7.30
N VAL A 73 0.75 8.67 6.17
CA VAL A 73 0.89 7.48 5.31
C VAL A 73 1.55 7.85 4.00
N PHE A 74 2.50 7.04 3.56
CA PHE A 74 3.13 7.15 2.24
C PHE A 74 3.71 8.55 1.95
N GLU A 75 4.41 9.14 2.92
CA GLU A 75 5.01 10.47 2.79
C GLU A 75 5.98 10.58 1.61
N ASN A 76 6.69 9.50 1.30
CA ASN A 76 7.68 9.45 0.22
C ASN A 76 7.10 9.04 -1.14
N LEU A 77 5.77 8.85 -1.25
CA LEU A 77 5.16 8.40 -2.50
C LEU A 77 5.13 9.55 -3.50
N GLU A 78 5.72 9.32 -4.67
CA GLU A 78 5.87 10.25 -5.80
C GLU A 78 4.92 9.88 -6.95
N GLU A 79 4.54 8.61 -7.09
CA GLU A 79 3.67 8.13 -8.17
C GLU A 79 2.66 7.09 -7.69
N LEU A 80 1.38 7.29 -8.05
CA LEU A 80 0.28 6.35 -7.81
C LEU A 80 -0.43 5.98 -9.11
N HIS A 81 -0.37 4.70 -9.48
CA HIS A 81 -1.03 4.16 -10.66
C HIS A 81 -2.12 3.15 -10.29
N LEU A 82 -3.35 3.44 -10.69
CA LEU A 82 -4.53 2.62 -10.43
C LEU A 82 -5.13 2.19 -11.77
N LEU A 83 -5.01 0.90 -12.12
CA LEU A 83 -5.35 0.40 -13.44
C LEU A 83 -6.26 -0.82 -13.36
N ASN A 84 -7.43 -0.75 -14.00
CA ASN A 84 -8.41 -1.85 -14.06
C ASN A 84 -8.75 -2.41 -12.67
N LEU A 85 -9.21 -1.54 -11.76
CA LEU A 85 -9.61 -1.95 -10.41
C LEU A 85 -11.08 -2.36 -10.42
N TYR A 86 -11.36 -3.55 -9.93
CA TYR A 86 -12.70 -4.10 -9.81
C TYR A 86 -13.23 -3.83 -8.39
N HIS A 87 -14.49 -3.41 -8.31
CA HIS A 87 -15.20 -3.11 -7.06
C HIS A 87 -14.62 -1.96 -6.20
N MET A 88 -13.74 -1.13 -6.75
CA MET A 88 -13.22 0.06 -6.05
C MET A 88 -14.37 1.04 -5.81
N GLU A 89 -14.66 1.30 -4.53
CA GLU A 89 -15.70 2.23 -4.08
C GLU A 89 -15.08 3.59 -3.71
N GLN A 90 -13.94 3.58 -3.00
CA GLN A 90 -13.27 4.80 -2.53
C GLN A 90 -11.76 4.64 -2.51
N LEU A 91 -11.01 5.72 -2.76
CA LEU A 91 -9.54 5.65 -2.68
C LEU A 91 -9.06 5.57 -1.22
N CYS A 92 -9.61 6.43 -0.36
CA CYS A 92 -9.31 6.50 1.05
C CYS A 92 -10.62 6.51 1.84
N VAL A 93 -10.73 5.65 2.85
CA VAL A 93 -11.83 5.64 3.82
C VAL A 93 -11.32 6.25 5.13
N GLY A 94 -11.99 7.32 5.55
CA GLY A 94 -11.53 8.19 6.65
C GLY A 94 -10.69 9.36 6.17
N GLU A 95 -10.36 10.26 7.09
CA GLU A 95 -9.47 11.39 6.81
C GLU A 95 -8.00 10.93 6.80
N LEU A 96 -7.22 11.43 5.85
CA LEU A 96 -5.78 11.21 5.81
C LEU A 96 -5.10 12.08 6.87
N PRO A 97 -4.20 11.51 7.69
CA PRO A 97 -3.42 12.31 8.62
C PRO A 97 -2.58 13.38 7.89
N PRO A 98 -2.38 14.56 8.50
CA PRO A 98 -1.57 15.62 7.90
C PRO A 98 -0.17 15.11 7.51
N GLY A 99 0.28 15.46 6.31
CA GLY A 99 1.57 15.02 5.75
C GLY A 99 1.51 13.71 4.95
N SER A 100 0.38 12.98 5.00
CA SER A 100 0.17 11.81 4.14
C SER A 100 0.20 12.19 2.67
N LEU A 101 0.82 11.36 1.84
CA LEU A 101 0.94 11.57 0.38
C LEU A 101 1.55 12.93 0.01
N SER A 102 2.37 13.53 0.88
CA SER A 102 2.87 14.89 0.70
C SER A 102 3.75 15.10 -0.53
N ASN A 103 4.33 14.03 -1.08
CA ASN A 103 5.16 14.05 -2.29
C ASN A 103 4.44 13.57 -3.57
N LEU A 104 3.15 13.23 -3.47
CA LEU A 104 2.36 12.76 -4.61
C LEU A 104 1.86 13.92 -5.48
#